data_AF-A0AAW2S7F1-F1
#
_entry.id   AF-A0AAW2S7F1-F1
#
_cell.length_a   1.000
_cell.length_b   1.000
_cell.length_c   1.000
_cell.angle_alpha   90.00
_cell.angle_beta   90.00
_cell.angle_gamma   90.00
#
_symmetry.space_group_name_H-M   'P 1'
#
loop_
_entity.id
_entity.type
_entity.pdbx_description
1 polymer ?
#
loop_
_entity_poly.entity_id
_entity_poly.type
_entity_poly.pdbx_seq_one_letter_code
_entity_poly.pdbx_strand_id
1 'polypeptide(L)'
;MNQTVEQLMDAKNGPVLDVSVVGQQETSAGASQVESLNQNVDEMFIKVDQLEQKLTEVEQFYTSSNTKHPNTPKGGSNLKDKDSEKFLASFKKRQQDAARREAAAAKRMQELMRQFGTILRQITQHKWSGPFMQPVDVVGLGLHDYYEVIEKPMDFSTIKSKMEAKDGTGYKNVREICADVRLIFKNAMKYNEERDDVHVMAKTLLDKFETKWLQLLPKVDEEEKRRKEEEAEMQQDMQLAQEAAHAKMARDLSFELEEIDTHLEKLRETVLQKCRKMTTEEKKRLGALSHGYPPRTSTRL
;
A
#
# COMPACT_ATOMS: atom_id res chain seq x y z
N MET A 1 17.70 -20.79 -15.86
CA MET A 1 18.63 -21.59 -15.03
C MET A 1 17.84 -22.74 -14.38
N ASN A 2 16.99 -23.43 -15.18
CA ASN A 2 15.90 -24.29 -14.69
C ASN A 2 15.97 -25.66 -15.36
N GLN A 3 17.05 -26.41 -15.14
CA GLN A 3 17.13 -27.80 -15.60
C GLN A 3 18.00 -28.72 -14.73
N THR A 4 18.43 -28.26 -13.56
CA THR A 4 19.36 -29.02 -12.69
C THR A 4 18.75 -29.46 -11.36
N VAL A 5 17.50 -29.06 -11.05
CA VAL A 5 16.86 -29.34 -9.74
C VAL A 5 15.98 -30.60 -9.78
N GLU A 6 15.58 -31.09 -10.97
CA GLU A 6 14.67 -32.23 -11.11
C GLU A 6 15.34 -33.62 -11.04
N GLN A 7 16.68 -33.71 -10.95
CA GLN A 7 17.40 -34.99 -10.93
C GLN A 7 17.75 -35.55 -9.55
N LEU A 8 17.27 -34.94 -8.45
CA LEU A 8 17.63 -35.35 -7.09
C LEU A 8 16.50 -35.99 -6.26
N MET A 9 15.33 -36.27 -6.85
CA MET A 9 14.18 -36.82 -6.08
C MET A 9 13.89 -38.32 -6.26
N ASP A 10 14.54 -39.05 -7.18
CA ASP A 10 14.18 -40.45 -7.48
C ASP A 10 15.23 -41.51 -7.06
N ALA A 11 15.61 -41.52 -5.78
CA ALA A 11 16.42 -42.61 -5.22
C ALA A 11 16.00 -43.03 -3.80
N LYS A 12 14.69 -43.09 -3.53
CA LYS A 12 14.13 -43.77 -2.34
C LYS A 12 13.27 -44.95 -2.80
N ASN A 13 13.89 -46.12 -2.99
CA ASN A 13 13.35 -47.48 -2.75
C ASN A 13 14.06 -48.53 -3.63
N GLY A 14 14.94 -49.33 -3.01
CA GLY A 14 15.63 -50.51 -3.57
C GLY A 14 16.35 -51.27 -2.46
N PRO A 15 16.54 -52.60 -2.56
CA PRO A 15 16.20 -53.54 -1.49
C PRO A 15 17.24 -53.66 -0.36
N VAL A 16 16.69 -53.96 0.82
CA VAL A 16 17.39 -54.36 2.05
C VAL A 16 18.20 -55.64 1.78
N LEU A 17 19.53 -55.56 1.94
CA LEU A 17 20.39 -56.72 2.09
C LEU A 17 21.10 -56.65 3.44
N ASP A 18 20.71 -57.59 4.30
CA ASP A 18 21.33 -57.93 5.57
C ASP A 18 22.74 -58.47 5.32
N VAL A 19 23.74 -57.76 5.84
CA VAL A 19 25.06 -58.33 6.14
C VAL A 19 25.49 -57.81 7.49
N SER A 20 25.22 -58.62 8.50
CA SER A 20 25.81 -58.53 9.82
C SER A 20 27.27 -59.02 9.80
N VAL A 21 28.09 -58.45 10.70
CA VAL A 21 29.43 -58.91 11.17
C VAL A 21 30.60 -58.44 10.26
N VAL A 22 31.57 -57.59 10.66
CA VAL A 22 32.45 -57.57 11.84
C VAL A 22 33.02 -56.14 12.05
N GLY A 23 32.89 -55.63 13.29
CA GLY A 23 33.87 -54.86 14.05
C GLY A 23 34.58 -53.63 13.45
N GLN A 24 34.23 -52.44 13.95
CA GLN A 24 35.11 -51.60 14.78
C GLN A 24 34.35 -50.35 15.26
N GLN A 25 34.36 -50.15 16.59
CA GLN A 25 33.88 -48.99 17.35
C GLN A 25 33.70 -47.68 16.55
N GLU A 26 32.46 -47.40 16.14
CA GLU A 26 31.99 -46.02 16.06
C GLU A 26 31.82 -45.54 17.50
N THR A 27 32.74 -44.68 17.95
CA THR A 27 32.58 -44.02 19.24
C THR A 27 31.32 -43.15 19.17
N SER A 28 30.48 -43.17 20.21
CA SER A 28 29.25 -42.35 20.27
C SER A 28 29.50 -40.85 20.08
N ALA A 29 30.75 -40.42 20.24
CA ALA A 29 31.23 -39.08 19.95
C ALA A 29 31.24 -38.71 18.45
N GLY A 30 31.39 -39.68 17.53
CA GLY A 30 31.39 -39.46 16.08
C GLY A 30 29.99 -39.22 15.52
N ALA A 31 29.01 -40.02 15.94
CA ALA A 31 27.60 -39.88 15.53
C ALA A 31 27.00 -38.55 16.00
N SER A 32 27.19 -38.20 17.28
CA SER A 32 26.73 -36.92 17.85
C SER A 32 27.33 -35.69 17.16
N GLN A 33 28.53 -35.81 16.59
CA GLN A 33 29.19 -34.72 15.87
C GLN A 33 28.71 -34.58 14.42
N VAL A 34 28.36 -35.68 13.74
CA VAL A 34 27.73 -35.63 12.41
C VAL A 34 26.32 -35.03 12.52
N GLU A 35 25.58 -35.39 13.56
CA GLU A 35 24.27 -34.81 13.89
C GLU A 35 24.36 -33.29 14.09
N SER A 36 25.39 -32.81 14.81
CA SER A 36 25.61 -31.37 15.00
C SER A 36 25.94 -30.61 13.72
N LEU A 37 26.63 -31.25 12.77
CA LEU A 37 26.93 -30.66 11.46
C LEU A 37 25.68 -30.57 10.59
N ASN A 38 24.84 -31.62 10.60
CA ASN A 38 23.58 -31.62 9.88
C ASN A 38 22.62 -30.56 10.41
N GLN A 39 22.52 -30.40 11.74
CA GLN A 39 21.71 -29.34 12.36
C GLN A 39 22.14 -27.94 11.91
N ASN A 40 23.45 -27.67 11.83
CA ASN A 40 23.98 -26.39 11.34
C ASN A 40 23.66 -26.15 9.86
N VAL A 41 23.71 -27.20 9.04
CA VAL A 41 23.35 -27.12 7.62
C VAL A 41 21.85 -26.83 7.46
N ASP A 42 20.99 -27.51 8.22
CA ASP A 42 19.54 -27.29 8.17
C ASP A 42 19.16 -25.87 8.61
N GLU A 43 19.80 -25.34 9.66
CA GLU A 43 19.62 -23.95 10.08
C GLU A 43 20.03 -22.94 9.00
N MET A 44 21.09 -23.23 8.24
CA MET A 44 21.48 -22.37 7.11
C MET A 44 20.47 -22.42 5.97
N PHE A 45 19.95 -23.60 5.62
CA PHE A 45 18.92 -23.71 4.58
C PHE A 45 17.69 -22.86 4.91
N ILE A 46 17.21 -22.91 6.16
CA ILE A 46 16.07 -22.09 6.60
C ILE A 46 16.38 -20.59 6.47
N LYS A 47 17.59 -20.15 6.81
CA LYS A 47 17.99 -18.75 6.67
C LYS A 47 18.09 -18.32 5.20
N VAL A 48 18.63 -19.17 4.33
CA VAL A 48 18.72 -18.90 2.89
C VAL A 48 17.33 -18.75 2.28
N ASP A 49 16.39 -19.65 2.59
CA ASP A 49 15.00 -19.56 2.11
C ASP A 49 14.33 -18.24 2.55
N GLN A 50 14.56 -17.81 3.80
CA GLN A 50 14.04 -16.54 4.31
C GLN A 50 14.66 -15.33 3.60
N LEU A 51 15.95 -15.39 3.25
CA LEU A 51 16.63 -14.34 2.50
C LEU A 51 16.12 -14.25 1.07
N GLU A 52 15.90 -15.39 0.40
CA GLU A 52 15.33 -15.43 -0.95
C GLU A 52 13.95 -14.76 -1.01
N GLN A 53 13.10 -15.02 -0.01
CA GLN A 53 11.78 -14.40 0.07
C GLN A 53 11.86 -12.87 0.23
N LYS A 54 12.69 -12.40 1.17
CA LYS A 54 12.92 -10.95 1.39
C LYS A 54 13.58 -10.28 0.17
N LEU A 55 14.51 -10.95 -0.51
CA LEU A 55 15.15 -10.45 -1.74
C LEU A 55 14.11 -10.27 -2.84
N THR A 56 13.18 -11.22 -2.98
CA THR A 56 12.08 -11.13 -3.93
C THR A 56 11.20 -9.91 -3.66
N GLU A 57 10.91 -9.57 -2.40
CA GLU A 57 10.16 -8.37 -2.03
C GLU A 57 10.87 -7.08 -2.45
N VAL A 58 12.19 -6.99 -2.21
CA VAL A 58 13.01 -5.85 -2.63
C VAL A 58 13.07 -5.73 -4.15
N GLU A 59 13.29 -6.85 -4.85
CA GLU A 59 13.36 -6.90 -6.32
C GLU A 59 12.03 -6.52 -6.97
N GLN A 60 10.91 -7.01 -6.42
CA GLN A 60 9.57 -6.63 -6.85
C GLN A 60 9.32 -5.13 -6.67
N PHE A 61 9.77 -4.54 -5.55
CA PHE A 61 9.63 -3.10 -5.33
C PHE A 61 10.36 -2.28 -6.40
N TYR A 62 11.62 -2.60 -6.71
CA TYR A 62 12.41 -1.86 -7.71
C TYR A 62 11.97 -2.13 -9.16
N THR A 63 11.44 -3.31 -9.45
CA THR A 63 10.91 -3.66 -10.78
C THR A 63 9.54 -3.01 -11.02
N SER A 64 8.69 -2.98 -10.00
CA SER A 64 7.34 -2.37 -10.06
C SER A 64 7.38 -0.84 -10.02
N SER A 65 8.39 -0.23 -9.38
CA SER A 65 8.55 1.24 -9.39
C SER A 65 8.95 1.79 -10.77
N ASN A 66 9.42 0.93 -11.69
CA ASN A 66 9.60 1.29 -13.10
C ASN A 66 8.27 1.22 -13.90
N THR A 67 7.20 0.66 -13.33
CA THR A 67 5.87 0.49 -13.94
C THR A 67 4.74 0.67 -12.89
N LYS A 68 4.50 1.91 -12.45
CA LYS A 68 3.34 2.42 -11.65
C LYS A 68 2.45 1.39 -10.89
N HIS A 69 2.58 1.37 -9.54
CA HIS A 69 1.67 0.93 -8.43
C HIS A 69 0.85 -0.39 -8.57
N PRO A 70 0.63 -1.23 -7.50
CA PRO A 70 0.35 -0.83 -6.10
C PRO A 70 0.87 -1.78 -4.98
N ASN A 71 0.49 -1.42 -3.73
CA ASN A 71 0.30 -2.23 -2.51
C ASN A 71 1.33 -2.15 -1.35
N THR A 72 0.72 -1.99 -0.17
CA THR A 72 1.26 -2.01 1.19
C THR A 72 1.65 -3.42 1.65
N PRO A 73 2.74 -3.60 2.42
CA PRO A 73 2.95 -4.82 3.18
C PRO A 73 2.53 -4.68 4.66
N LYS A 74 1.89 -5.74 5.15
CA LYS A 74 1.59 -6.03 6.57
C LYS A 74 2.76 -6.77 7.22
N GLY A 75 3.03 -6.44 8.49
CA GLY A 75 3.53 -7.32 9.57
C GLY A 75 4.98 -7.79 9.43
N GLY A 76 5.92 -7.39 10.29
CA GLY A 76 6.19 -7.97 11.63
C GLY A 76 7.49 -8.79 11.53
N SER A 77 8.41 -8.92 12.49
CA SER A 77 8.58 -8.52 13.88
C SER A 77 10.06 -8.72 14.26
N ASN A 78 10.50 -8.08 15.36
CA ASN A 78 11.75 -8.21 16.14
C ASN A 78 12.77 -7.08 15.98
N LEU A 79 12.68 -6.08 16.86
CA LEU A 79 13.75 -5.13 17.15
C LEU A 79 13.90 -5.00 18.67
N LYS A 80 15.14 -5.13 19.13
CA LYS A 80 15.60 -4.88 20.51
C LYS A 80 15.01 -3.58 21.09
N ASP A 81 14.64 -3.65 22.37
CA ASP A 81 13.81 -2.67 23.11
C ASP A 81 14.16 -1.17 22.96
N LYS A 82 15.41 -0.79 22.68
CA LYS A 82 15.81 0.63 22.59
C LYS A 82 15.49 1.30 21.25
N ASP A 83 15.48 0.56 20.14
CA ASP A 83 15.13 1.11 18.81
C ASP A 83 13.60 1.15 18.58
N SER A 84 12.87 0.29 19.29
CA SER A 84 11.40 0.25 19.27
C SER A 84 10.76 1.54 19.80
N GLU A 85 11.28 2.10 20.91
CA GLU A 85 10.77 3.37 21.48
C GLU A 85 10.97 4.56 20.53
N LYS A 86 12.13 4.65 19.87
CA LYS A 86 12.47 5.76 18.97
C LYS A 86 11.68 5.70 17.66
N PHE A 87 11.41 4.50 17.16
CA PHE A 87 10.54 4.25 16.02
C PHE A 87 9.07 4.59 16.34
N LEU A 88 8.57 4.16 17.50
CA LEU A 88 7.22 4.44 17.96
C LEU A 88 7.00 5.95 18.19
N ALA A 89 7.98 6.66 18.75
CA ALA A 89 7.94 8.10 18.92
C ALA A 89 7.91 8.86 17.57
N SER A 90 8.70 8.42 16.60
CA SER A 90 8.74 9.00 15.25
C SER A 90 7.42 8.77 14.50
N PHE A 91 6.82 7.58 14.63
CA PHE A 91 5.52 7.24 14.05
C PHE A 91 4.38 8.06 14.66
N LYS A 92 4.34 8.19 16.00
CA LYS A 92 3.37 9.04 16.70
C LYS A 92 3.47 10.51 16.27
N LYS A 93 4.69 11.03 16.11
CA LYS A 93 4.92 12.40 15.62
C LYS A 93 4.37 12.61 14.20
N ARG A 94 4.63 11.67 13.28
CA ARG A 94 4.10 11.73 11.89
C ARG A 94 2.56 11.71 11.85
N GLN A 95 1.92 10.87 12.66
CA GLN A 95 0.45 10.85 12.75
C GLN A 95 -0.10 12.17 13.30
N GLN A 96 0.53 12.72 14.33
CA GLN A 96 0.11 14.00 14.91
C GLN A 96 0.25 15.16 13.91
N ASP A 97 1.32 15.19 13.12
CA ASP A 97 1.56 16.21 12.10
C ASP A 97 0.53 16.08 10.96
N ALA A 98 0.20 14.86 10.52
CA ALA A 98 -0.84 14.61 9.52
C ALA A 98 -2.23 15.10 10.02
N ALA A 99 -2.62 14.72 11.23
CA ALA A 99 -3.88 15.15 11.83
C ALA A 99 -3.94 16.69 11.98
N ARG A 100 -2.82 17.33 12.32
CA ARG A 100 -2.74 18.79 12.42
C ARG A 100 -2.93 19.48 11.06
N ARG A 101 -2.33 18.96 9.99
CA ARG A 101 -2.52 19.47 8.63
C ARG A 101 -3.98 19.33 8.18
N GLU A 102 -4.57 18.16 8.39
CA GLU A 102 -5.97 17.89 8.06
C GLU A 102 -6.92 18.83 8.82
N ALA A 103 -6.71 18.99 10.13
CA ALA A 103 -7.51 19.91 10.95
C ALA A 103 -7.38 21.37 10.47
N ALA A 104 -6.20 21.78 10.02
CA ALA A 104 -6.01 23.11 9.44
C ALA A 104 -6.75 23.27 8.11
N ALA A 105 -6.77 22.24 7.25
CA ALA A 105 -7.52 22.22 5.99
C ALA A 105 -9.03 22.24 6.22
N ALA A 106 -9.51 21.50 7.22
CA ALA A 106 -10.90 21.56 7.63
C ALA A 106 -11.31 22.97 8.09
N LYS A 107 -10.48 23.64 8.90
CA LYS A 107 -10.75 25.01 9.38
C LYS A 107 -10.84 26.03 8.24
N ARG A 108 -9.94 25.96 7.25
CA ARG A 108 -9.99 26.85 6.07
C ARG A 108 -11.24 26.63 5.25
N MET A 109 -11.60 25.36 5.00
CA MET A 109 -12.83 25.05 4.28
C MET A 109 -14.07 25.54 5.05
N GLN A 110 -14.11 25.36 6.37
CA GLN A 110 -15.19 25.90 7.20
C GLN A 110 -15.30 27.43 7.11
N GLU A 111 -14.17 28.14 7.04
CA GLU A 111 -14.16 29.58 6.86
C GLU A 111 -14.69 30.00 5.48
N LEU A 112 -14.33 29.29 4.41
CA LEU A 112 -14.90 29.50 3.07
C LEU A 112 -16.41 29.23 3.07
N MET A 113 -16.86 28.15 3.71
CA MET A 113 -18.28 27.82 3.87
C MET A 113 -19.04 28.94 4.62
N ARG A 114 -18.44 29.51 5.66
CA ARG A 114 -19.01 30.63 6.42
C ARG A 114 -19.13 31.91 5.58
N GLN A 115 -18.09 32.23 4.79
CA GLN A 115 -18.12 33.35 3.86
C GLN A 115 -19.18 33.14 2.77
N PHE A 116 -19.28 31.93 2.21
CA PHE A 116 -20.32 31.57 1.26
C PHE A 116 -21.73 31.68 1.87
N GLY A 117 -21.91 31.23 3.12
CA GLY A 117 -23.18 31.39 3.84
C GLY A 117 -23.62 32.85 3.98
N THR A 118 -22.68 33.80 4.02
CA THR A 118 -22.99 35.23 3.98
C THR A 118 -23.46 35.70 2.61
N ILE A 119 -22.87 35.20 1.53
CA ILE A 119 -23.36 35.44 0.17
C ILE A 119 -24.78 34.88 0.03
N LEU A 120 -24.99 33.62 0.43
CA LEU A 120 -26.28 32.95 0.35
C LEU A 120 -27.36 33.74 1.09
N ARG A 121 -27.09 34.19 2.33
CA ARG A 121 -28.01 35.01 3.12
C ARG A 121 -28.42 36.29 2.39
N GLN A 122 -27.48 36.97 1.72
CA GLN A 122 -27.78 38.19 0.95
C GLN A 122 -28.68 37.92 -0.27
N ILE A 123 -28.56 36.74 -0.88
CA ILE A 123 -29.44 36.32 -1.98
C ILE A 123 -30.82 35.94 -1.45
N THR A 124 -30.89 35.15 -0.38
CA THR A 124 -32.16 34.70 0.21
C THR A 124 -32.97 35.83 0.85
N GLN A 125 -32.32 36.90 1.30
CA GLN A 125 -32.99 38.11 1.85
C GLN A 125 -33.43 39.11 0.76
N HIS A 126 -33.11 38.86 -0.51
CA HIS A 126 -33.55 39.73 -1.58
C HIS A 126 -35.07 39.67 -1.73
N LYS A 127 -35.73 40.80 -2.03
CA LYS A 127 -37.20 40.88 -2.21
C LYS A 127 -37.76 39.94 -3.29
N TRP A 128 -36.91 39.41 -4.16
CA TRP A 128 -37.28 38.49 -5.24
C TRP A 128 -36.92 37.03 -4.97
N SER A 129 -36.47 36.68 -3.75
CA SER A 129 -36.08 35.31 -3.44
C SER A 129 -37.26 34.36 -3.25
N GLY A 130 -38.47 34.89 -3.00
CA GLY A 130 -39.67 34.14 -2.60
C GLY A 130 -39.91 32.82 -3.33
N PRO A 131 -40.00 32.80 -4.68
CA PRO A 131 -40.26 31.58 -5.46
C PRO A 131 -39.20 30.48 -5.31
N PHE A 132 -38.01 30.81 -4.83
CA PHE A 132 -36.86 29.92 -4.76
C PHE A 132 -36.60 29.40 -3.33
N MET A 133 -37.42 29.80 -2.36
CA MET A 133 -37.20 29.52 -0.94
C MET A 133 -37.58 28.09 -0.54
N GLN A 134 -38.50 27.46 -1.27
CA GLN A 134 -39.04 26.13 -1.01
C GLN A 134 -39.08 25.32 -2.32
N PRO A 135 -39.18 23.99 -2.26
CA PRO A 135 -39.44 23.19 -3.45
C PRO A 135 -40.69 23.69 -4.19
N VAL A 136 -40.67 23.61 -5.52
CA VAL A 136 -41.82 24.02 -6.36
C VAL A 136 -43.02 23.14 -6.03
N ASP A 137 -44.13 23.75 -5.64
CA ASP A 137 -45.41 23.08 -5.40
C ASP A 137 -46.12 22.79 -6.72
N VAL A 138 -45.67 21.74 -7.42
CA VAL A 138 -46.19 21.38 -8.74
C VAL A 138 -47.66 21.02 -8.72
N VAL A 139 -48.19 20.50 -7.59
CA VAL A 139 -49.60 20.15 -7.46
C VAL A 139 -50.44 21.40 -7.25
N GLY A 140 -50.05 22.25 -6.28
CA GLY A 140 -50.76 23.49 -5.99
C GLY A 140 -50.76 24.48 -7.15
N LEU A 141 -49.72 24.45 -8.00
CA LEU A 141 -49.58 25.29 -9.18
C LEU A 141 -50.10 24.64 -10.49
N GLY A 142 -50.52 23.37 -10.45
CA GLY A 142 -51.02 22.65 -11.64
C GLY A 142 -49.96 22.39 -12.72
N LEU A 143 -48.69 22.25 -12.33
CA LEU A 143 -47.54 22.08 -13.22
C LEU A 143 -47.30 20.59 -13.52
N HIS A 144 -48.11 20.01 -14.40
CA HIS A 144 -48.10 18.56 -14.68
C HIS A 144 -46.83 18.07 -15.38
N ASP A 145 -46.13 18.93 -16.11
CA ASP A 145 -44.94 18.64 -16.90
C ASP A 145 -43.62 18.99 -16.20
N TYR A 146 -43.67 19.54 -14.97
CA TYR A 146 -42.48 20.11 -14.32
C TYR A 146 -41.33 19.12 -14.17
N TYR A 147 -41.61 17.87 -13.77
CA TYR A 147 -40.59 16.84 -13.61
C TYR A 147 -40.18 16.17 -14.94
N GLU A 148 -40.92 16.42 -16.03
CA GLU A 148 -40.50 16.02 -17.38
C GLU A 148 -39.47 17.03 -17.93
N VAL A 149 -39.65 18.31 -17.60
CA VAL A 149 -38.76 19.40 -18.03
C VAL A 149 -37.55 19.55 -17.10
N ILE A 150 -37.75 19.43 -15.78
CA ILE A 150 -36.73 19.67 -14.74
C ILE A 150 -36.29 18.36 -14.09
N GLU A 151 -35.11 17.89 -14.50
CA GLU A 151 -34.51 16.61 -14.03
C GLU A 151 -34.12 16.62 -12.55
N LYS A 152 -33.56 17.73 -12.07
CA LYS A 152 -33.07 17.86 -10.70
C LYS A 152 -33.61 19.14 -10.07
N PRO A 153 -34.79 19.09 -9.44
CA PRO A 153 -35.33 20.21 -8.67
C PRO A 153 -34.36 20.65 -7.57
N MET A 154 -34.34 21.94 -7.25
CA MET A 154 -33.50 22.51 -6.21
C MET A 154 -34.13 23.81 -5.69
N ASP A 155 -33.89 24.12 -4.42
CA ASP A 155 -34.39 25.31 -3.73
C ASP A 155 -33.49 25.65 -2.52
N PHE A 156 -33.65 26.84 -1.95
CA PHE A 156 -32.80 27.30 -0.86
C PHE A 156 -32.97 26.52 0.45
N SER A 157 -34.14 25.94 0.73
CA SER A 157 -34.34 25.13 1.92
C SER A 157 -33.64 23.77 1.82
N THR A 158 -33.61 23.18 0.63
CA THR A 158 -32.83 21.96 0.34
C THR A 158 -31.33 22.23 0.48
N ILE A 159 -30.82 23.33 -0.10
CA ILE A 159 -29.41 23.73 0.07
C ILE A 159 -29.08 23.93 1.54
N LYS A 160 -29.91 24.67 2.28
CA LYS A 160 -29.71 24.92 3.72
C LYS A 160 -29.63 23.61 4.50
N SER A 161 -30.58 22.71 4.28
CA SER A 161 -30.62 21.40 4.96
C SER A 161 -29.35 20.59 4.69
N LYS A 162 -28.86 20.60 3.44
CA LYS A 162 -27.63 19.90 3.05
C LYS A 162 -26.36 20.58 3.59
N MET A 163 -26.36 21.90 3.79
CA MET A 163 -25.28 22.60 4.49
C MET A 163 -25.22 22.26 5.99
N GLU A 164 -26.36 21.97 6.61
CA GLU A 164 -26.50 21.70 8.04
C GLU A 164 -26.39 20.19 8.39
N ALA A 165 -26.28 19.32 7.38
CA ALA A 165 -26.17 17.88 7.54
C ALA A 165 -24.91 17.47 8.36
N LYS A 166 -25.11 16.60 9.35
CA LYS A 166 -24.06 16.15 10.29
C LYS A 166 -23.62 14.70 10.11
N ASP A 167 -24.33 13.96 9.27
CA ASP A 167 -24.13 12.54 8.95
C ASP A 167 -23.09 12.31 7.83
N GLY A 168 -22.48 13.39 7.31
CA GLY A 168 -21.50 13.33 6.23
C GLY A 168 -22.09 13.33 4.83
N THR A 169 -23.42 13.44 4.67
CA THR A 169 -24.06 13.59 3.34
C THR A 169 -24.10 15.04 2.86
N GLY A 170 -23.60 15.97 3.68
CA GLY A 170 -23.53 17.39 3.37
C GLY A 170 -22.52 17.74 2.30
N TYR A 171 -22.43 19.04 1.99
CA TYR A 171 -21.48 19.56 1.01
C TYR A 171 -20.03 19.44 1.48
N LYS A 172 -19.15 18.97 0.59
CA LYS A 172 -17.70 18.81 0.86
C LYS A 172 -16.93 20.10 0.65
N ASN A 173 -17.39 20.95 -0.26
CA ASN A 173 -16.75 22.20 -0.61
C ASN A 173 -17.77 23.23 -1.09
N VAL A 174 -17.37 24.51 -1.11
CA VAL A 174 -18.23 25.63 -1.53
C VAL A 174 -18.65 25.58 -3.00
N ARG A 175 -17.90 24.89 -3.88
CA ARG A 175 -18.28 24.75 -5.29
C ARG A 175 -19.52 23.88 -5.47
N GLU A 176 -19.68 22.84 -4.64
CA GLU A 176 -20.88 22.01 -4.67
C GLU A 176 -22.12 22.82 -4.30
N ILE A 177 -22.03 23.72 -3.31
CA ILE A 177 -23.12 24.63 -2.94
C ILE A 177 -23.41 25.60 -4.09
N CYS A 178 -22.36 26.19 -4.67
CA CYS A 178 -22.46 27.10 -5.80
C CYS A 178 -23.16 26.45 -7.00
N ALA A 179 -22.88 25.17 -7.27
CA ALA A 179 -23.54 24.41 -8.32
C ALA A 179 -25.06 24.27 -8.08
N ASP A 180 -25.47 23.95 -6.85
CA ASP A 180 -26.89 23.83 -6.51
C ASP A 180 -27.59 25.21 -6.49
N VAL A 181 -26.92 26.31 -6.07
CA VAL A 181 -27.49 27.68 -6.20
C VAL A 181 -27.73 28.05 -7.66
N ARG A 182 -26.77 27.76 -8.55
CA ARG A 182 -26.93 27.97 -9.99
C ARG A 182 -28.06 27.12 -10.56
N LEU A 183 -28.23 25.90 -10.05
CA LEU A 183 -29.26 24.98 -10.49
C LEU A 183 -30.67 25.52 -10.21
N ILE A 184 -30.90 26.15 -9.05
CA ILE A 184 -32.17 26.83 -8.73
C ILE A 184 -32.56 27.77 -9.87
N PHE A 185 -31.67 28.70 -10.23
CA PHE A 185 -31.97 29.73 -11.21
C PHE A 185 -32.01 29.19 -12.64
N LYS A 186 -31.13 28.24 -12.98
CA LYS A 186 -31.15 27.57 -14.29
C LYS A 186 -32.45 26.80 -14.51
N ASN A 187 -32.94 26.09 -13.50
CA ASN A 187 -34.22 25.38 -13.59
C ASN A 187 -35.39 26.36 -13.79
N ALA A 188 -35.40 27.45 -13.02
CA ALA A 188 -36.42 28.48 -13.16
C ALA A 188 -36.42 29.11 -14.57
N MET A 189 -35.25 29.47 -15.11
CA MET A 189 -35.14 30.02 -16.46
C MET A 189 -35.39 28.99 -17.57
N LYS A 190 -35.20 27.69 -17.30
CA LYS A 190 -35.51 26.60 -18.23
C LYS A 190 -37.01 26.35 -18.33
N TYR A 191 -37.71 26.39 -17.21
CA TYR A 191 -39.15 26.09 -17.14
C TYR A 191 -40.03 27.27 -17.55
N ASN A 192 -39.63 28.50 -17.19
CA ASN A 192 -40.42 29.72 -17.41
C ASN A 192 -39.92 30.50 -18.64
N GLU A 193 -40.82 31.12 -19.40
CA GLU A 193 -40.47 31.95 -20.55
C GLU A 193 -39.71 33.21 -20.12
N GLU A 194 -38.90 33.79 -21.01
CA GLU A 194 -38.05 34.95 -20.67
C GLU A 194 -38.80 36.18 -20.15
N ARG A 195 -40.10 36.28 -20.48
CA ARG A 195 -40.97 37.39 -20.08
C ARG A 195 -41.66 37.15 -18.74
N ASP A 196 -41.63 35.94 -18.22
CA ASP A 196 -42.27 35.61 -16.95
C ASP A 196 -41.49 36.23 -15.80
N ASP A 197 -42.21 36.72 -14.79
CA ASP A 197 -41.60 37.34 -13.61
C ASP A 197 -40.58 36.41 -12.95
N VAL A 198 -40.89 35.11 -12.85
CA VAL A 198 -39.99 34.10 -12.24
C VAL A 198 -38.68 33.98 -13.02
N HIS A 199 -38.72 34.04 -14.35
CA HIS A 199 -37.52 34.03 -15.18
C HIS A 199 -36.67 35.28 -14.93
N VAL A 200 -37.28 36.46 -14.96
CA VAL A 200 -36.60 37.75 -14.73
C VAL A 200 -35.99 37.80 -13.32
N MET A 201 -36.72 37.31 -12.31
CA MET A 201 -36.25 37.20 -10.93
C MET A 201 -35.05 36.26 -10.82
N ALA A 202 -35.12 35.09 -11.46
CA ALA A 202 -34.04 34.10 -11.46
C ALA A 202 -32.76 34.65 -12.09
N LYS A 203 -32.87 35.27 -13.28
CA LYS A 203 -31.74 35.90 -13.97
C LYS A 203 -31.09 36.98 -13.12
N THR A 204 -31.90 37.86 -12.53
CA THR A 204 -31.40 38.96 -11.69
C THR A 204 -30.68 38.46 -10.44
N LEU A 205 -31.23 37.44 -9.76
CA LEU A 205 -30.61 36.86 -8.58
C LEU A 205 -29.35 36.07 -8.92
N LEU A 206 -29.32 35.38 -10.06
CA LEU A 206 -28.13 34.70 -10.56
C LEU A 206 -27.00 35.70 -10.82
N ASP A 207 -27.25 36.81 -11.51
CA ASP A 207 -26.24 37.84 -11.77
C ASP A 207 -25.68 38.45 -10.47
N LYS A 208 -26.57 38.70 -9.50
CA LYS A 208 -26.18 39.19 -8.17
C LYS A 208 -25.34 38.16 -7.41
N PHE A 209 -25.71 36.88 -7.53
CA PHE A 209 -24.97 35.77 -6.94
C PHE A 209 -23.57 35.64 -7.57
N GLU A 210 -23.47 35.61 -8.90
CA GLU A 210 -22.18 35.48 -9.60
C GLU A 210 -21.24 36.63 -9.26
N THR A 211 -21.75 37.86 -9.20
CA THR A 211 -20.96 39.03 -8.79
C THR A 211 -20.32 38.84 -7.41
N LYS A 212 -21.06 38.26 -6.45
CA LYS A 212 -20.56 37.98 -5.09
C LYS A 212 -19.66 36.76 -5.06
N TRP A 213 -20.00 35.72 -5.81
CA TRP A 213 -19.19 34.53 -5.95
C TRP A 213 -17.80 34.85 -6.49
N LEU A 214 -17.69 35.73 -7.50
CA LEU A 214 -16.41 36.18 -8.04
C LEU A 214 -15.51 36.87 -7.01
N GLN A 215 -16.07 37.45 -5.94
CA GLN A 215 -15.28 38.03 -4.85
C GLN A 215 -14.70 36.97 -3.92
N LEU A 216 -15.37 35.82 -3.78
CA LEU A 216 -14.92 34.69 -2.96
C LEU A 216 -14.03 33.72 -3.74
N LEU A 217 -14.26 33.60 -5.06
CA LEU A 217 -13.61 32.64 -5.95
C LEU A 217 -12.07 32.61 -5.82
N PRO A 218 -11.33 33.74 -5.76
CA PRO A 218 -9.87 33.69 -5.60
C PRO A 218 -9.41 32.93 -4.35
N LYS A 219 -10.14 33.07 -3.22
CA LYS A 219 -9.81 32.34 -1.98
C LYS A 219 -10.13 30.85 -2.09
N VAL A 220 -11.13 30.49 -2.89
CA VAL A 220 -11.48 29.09 -3.16
C VAL A 220 -10.41 28.46 -4.04
N ASP A 221 -9.99 29.15 -5.10
CA ASP A 221 -8.93 28.69 -5.99
C ASP A 221 -7.60 28.52 -5.25
N GLU A 222 -7.25 29.48 -4.38
CA GLU A 222 -6.07 29.40 -3.52
C GLU A 222 -6.14 28.17 -2.59
N GLU A 223 -7.26 27.94 -1.91
CA GLU A 223 -7.41 26.79 -1.02
C GLU A 223 -7.34 25.44 -1.77
N GLU A 224 -7.92 25.36 -2.97
CA GLU A 224 -7.85 24.17 -3.82
C GLU A 224 -6.44 23.89 -4.31
N LYS A 225 -5.70 24.94 -4.73
CA LYS A 225 -4.30 24.82 -5.10
C LYS A 225 -3.48 24.31 -3.92
N ARG A 226 -3.66 24.91 -2.75
CA ARG A 226 -2.96 24.57 -1.52
C ARG A 226 -3.23 23.14 -1.08
N ARG A 227 -4.48 22.66 -1.21
CA ARG A 227 -4.82 21.25 -0.95
C ARG A 227 -4.13 20.29 -1.91
N LYS A 228 -4.04 20.61 -3.19
CA LYS A 228 -3.32 19.80 -4.18
C LYS A 228 -1.82 19.73 -3.86
N GLU A 229 -1.23 20.85 -3.45
CA GLU A 229 0.17 20.91 -3.02
C GLU A 229 0.40 20.09 -1.74
N GLU A 230 -0.45 20.24 -0.72
CA GLU A 230 -0.41 19.44 0.52
C GLU A 230 -0.56 17.93 0.23
N GLU A 231 -1.44 17.54 -0.70
CA GLU A 231 -1.62 16.14 -1.11
C GLU A 231 -0.42 15.60 -1.90
N ALA A 232 0.16 16.40 -2.80
CA ALA A 232 1.36 16.02 -3.54
C ALA A 232 2.58 15.86 -2.60
N GLU A 233 2.75 16.75 -1.63
CA GLU A 233 3.78 16.64 -0.59
C GLU A 233 3.60 15.34 0.21
N MET A 234 2.36 15.02 0.62
CA MET A 234 2.08 13.77 1.33
C MET A 234 2.39 12.52 0.49
N GLN A 235 2.06 12.53 -0.81
CA GLN A 235 2.37 11.42 -1.70
C GLN A 235 3.88 11.25 -1.86
N GLN A 236 4.62 12.36 -1.98
CA GLN A 236 6.07 12.34 -2.07
C GLN A 236 6.71 11.83 -0.77
N ASP A 237 6.25 12.31 0.39
CA ASP A 237 6.71 11.84 1.70
C ASP A 237 6.46 10.34 1.90
N MET A 238 5.31 9.84 1.45
CA MET A 238 4.97 8.42 1.49
C MET A 238 5.90 7.60 0.60
N GLN A 239 6.19 8.09 -0.61
CA GLN A 239 7.12 7.44 -1.52
C GLN A 239 8.54 7.39 -0.94
N LEU A 240 9.05 8.51 -0.42
CA LEU A 240 10.36 8.57 0.22
C LEU A 240 10.45 7.63 1.44
N ALA A 241 9.38 7.52 2.23
CA ALA A 241 9.31 6.60 3.35
C ALA A 241 9.34 5.13 2.90
N GLN A 242 8.64 4.80 1.82
CA GLN A 242 8.66 3.47 1.23
C GLN A 242 10.06 3.14 0.68
N GLU A 243 10.66 4.03 -0.10
CA GLU A 243 12.03 3.89 -0.62
C GLU A 243 13.05 3.70 0.51
N ALA A 244 12.96 4.48 1.58
CA ALA A 244 13.83 4.34 2.74
C ALA A 244 13.66 2.99 3.46
N ALA A 245 12.43 2.46 3.52
CA ALA A 245 12.14 1.15 4.11
C ALA A 245 12.75 0.01 3.27
N HIS A 246 12.55 0.03 1.94
CA HIS A 246 13.14 -0.96 1.05
C HIS A 246 14.68 -0.86 1.00
N ALA A 247 15.24 0.35 1.01
CA ALA A 247 16.69 0.54 1.10
C ALA A 247 17.28 0.06 2.43
N LYS A 248 16.52 0.11 3.53
CA LYS A 248 16.91 -0.51 4.80
C LYS A 248 16.88 -2.04 4.67
N MET A 249 15.81 -2.60 4.13
CA MET A 249 15.69 -4.05 3.90
C MET A 249 16.84 -4.59 3.03
N ALA A 250 17.18 -3.90 1.95
CA ALA A 250 18.30 -4.28 1.07
C ALA A 250 19.66 -4.28 1.81
N ARG A 251 19.89 -3.30 2.70
CA ARG A 251 21.11 -3.27 3.52
C ARG A 251 21.14 -4.41 4.54
N ASP A 252 20.02 -4.64 5.23
CA ASP A 252 19.90 -5.74 6.20
C ASP A 252 20.14 -7.10 5.52
N LEU A 253 19.59 -7.30 4.32
CA LEU A 253 19.85 -8.48 3.48
C LEU A 253 21.33 -8.65 3.13
N SER A 254 22.01 -7.55 2.77
CA SER A 254 23.44 -7.61 2.47
C SER A 254 24.27 -8.05 3.68
N PHE A 255 23.91 -7.59 4.89
CA PHE A 255 24.58 -8.01 6.13
C PHE A 255 24.28 -9.48 6.48
N GLU A 256 23.02 -9.92 6.36
CA GLU A 256 22.64 -11.32 6.62
C GLU A 256 23.34 -12.28 5.64
N LEU A 257 23.54 -11.88 4.38
CA LEU A 257 24.31 -12.65 3.40
C LEU A 257 25.80 -12.77 3.76
N GLU A 258 26.45 -11.69 4.19
CA GLU A 258 27.85 -11.70 4.65
C GLU A 258 28.03 -12.59 5.90
N GLU A 259 27.03 -12.61 6.78
CA GLU A 259 27.01 -13.50 7.94
C GLU A 259 26.92 -14.98 7.52
N ILE A 260 26.07 -15.33 6.55
CA ILE A 260 25.97 -16.70 6.02
C ILE A 260 27.29 -17.12 5.36
N ASP A 261 27.90 -16.25 4.55
CA ASP A 261 29.18 -16.54 3.88
C ASP A 261 30.28 -16.86 4.91
N THR A 262 30.35 -16.07 5.99
CA THR A 262 31.28 -16.31 7.10
C THR A 262 30.99 -17.64 7.81
N HIS A 263 29.71 -18.02 7.98
CA HIS A 263 29.35 -19.31 8.58
C HIS A 263 29.70 -20.49 7.67
N LEU A 264 29.52 -20.35 6.35
CA LEU A 264 29.87 -21.37 5.37
C LEU A 264 31.38 -21.63 5.35
N GLU A 265 32.22 -20.60 5.40
CA GLU A 265 33.67 -20.78 5.48
C GLU A 265 34.10 -21.46 6.79
N LYS A 266 33.51 -21.10 7.94
CA LYS A 266 33.78 -21.79 9.22
C LYS A 266 33.35 -23.26 9.18
N LEU A 267 32.19 -23.56 8.59
CA LEU A 267 31.71 -24.93 8.45
C LEU A 267 32.66 -25.73 7.55
N ARG A 268 33.07 -25.15 6.43
CA ARG A 268 34.05 -25.73 5.50
C ARG A 268 35.38 -26.02 6.19
N GLU A 269 35.93 -25.08 6.95
CA GLU A 269 37.16 -25.29 7.74
C GLU A 269 36.99 -26.43 8.75
N THR A 270 35.86 -26.47 9.45
CA THR A 270 35.56 -27.53 10.43
C THR A 270 35.50 -28.91 9.75
N VAL A 271 34.82 -29.01 8.60
CA VAL A 271 34.76 -30.25 7.81
C VAL A 271 36.16 -30.63 7.32
N LEU A 272 36.93 -29.70 6.77
CA LEU A 272 38.31 -29.94 6.30
C LEU A 272 39.24 -30.41 7.42
N GLN A 273 39.09 -29.87 8.63
CA GLN A 273 39.88 -30.28 9.79
C GLN A 273 39.50 -31.69 10.28
N LYS A 274 38.21 -32.04 10.21
CA LYS A 274 37.70 -33.35 10.64
C LYS A 274 37.92 -34.44 9.59
N CYS A 275 37.98 -34.09 8.31
CA CYS A 275 38.41 -35.00 7.25
C CYS A 275 39.92 -35.25 7.38
N ARG A 276 40.30 -36.32 8.08
CA ARG A 276 41.69 -36.80 8.11
C ARG A 276 42.24 -36.92 6.69
N LYS A 277 43.38 -36.28 6.40
CA LYS A 277 44.15 -36.56 5.17
C LYS A 277 44.52 -38.04 5.18
N MET A 278 43.92 -38.79 4.27
CA MET A 278 44.17 -40.22 4.08
C MET A 278 45.67 -40.44 3.85
N THR A 279 46.31 -41.28 4.67
CA THR A 279 47.74 -41.53 4.55
C THR A 279 48.04 -42.29 3.27
N THR A 280 49.29 -42.24 2.80
CA THR A 280 49.73 -42.96 1.60
C THR A 280 49.52 -44.48 1.74
N GLU A 281 49.69 -45.03 2.96
CA GLU A 281 49.34 -46.42 3.30
C GLU A 281 47.84 -46.71 3.17
N GLU A 282 46.97 -45.83 3.68
CA GLU A 282 45.51 -46.00 3.61
C GLU A 282 45.00 -45.92 2.17
N LYS A 283 45.57 -44.99 1.37
CA LYS A 283 45.35 -44.93 -0.09
C LYS A 283 45.78 -46.22 -0.79
N LYS A 284 46.94 -46.79 -0.44
CA LYS A 284 47.41 -48.06 -0.99
C LYS A 284 46.51 -49.24 -0.59
N ARG A 285 46.03 -49.29 0.66
CA ARG A 285 45.11 -50.36 1.13
C ARG A 285 43.75 -50.31 0.44
N LEU A 286 43.17 -49.13 0.27
CA LEU A 286 41.92 -48.95 -0.48
C LEU A 286 42.08 -49.24 -1.97
N GLY A 287 43.21 -48.85 -2.56
CA GLY A 287 43.57 -49.23 -3.93
C GLY A 287 43.74 -50.74 -4.09
N ALA A 288 44.30 -51.45 -3.11
CA ALA A 288 44.44 -52.91 -3.17
C ALA A 288 43.08 -53.63 -3.05
N LEU A 289 42.12 -53.09 -2.29
CA LEU A 289 40.76 -53.62 -2.17
C LEU A 289 39.94 -53.46 -3.47
N SER A 290 40.22 -52.44 -4.30
CA SER A 290 39.54 -52.29 -5.60
C SER A 290 40.11 -53.19 -6.72
N HIS A 291 41.31 -53.74 -6.54
CA HIS A 291 41.90 -54.74 -7.44
C HIS A 291 41.46 -56.18 -7.11
N GLY A 292 40.64 -56.37 -6.08
CA GLY A 292 40.08 -57.67 -5.68
C GLY A 292 38.77 -58.04 -6.37
N TYR A 293 38.17 -57.16 -7.18
CA TYR A 293 37.03 -57.55 -8.01
C TYR A 293 37.52 -58.30 -9.25
N PRO A 294 37.09 -59.55 -9.48
CA PRO A 294 37.47 -60.29 -10.68
C PRO A 294 37.00 -59.52 -11.91
N PRO A 295 37.77 -59.53 -13.02
CA PRO A 295 37.33 -58.91 -14.26
C PRO A 295 35.97 -59.50 -14.63
N ARG A 296 34.98 -58.64 -14.93
CA ARG A 296 33.73 -59.08 -15.56
C ARG A 296 34.12 -59.89 -16.79
N THR A 297 33.91 -61.19 -16.74
CA THR A 297 34.06 -62.05 -17.91
C THR A 297 33.05 -61.58 -18.94
N SER A 298 33.58 -61.03 -20.03
CA SER A 298 32.84 -60.75 -21.25
C SER A 298 32.38 -62.09 -21.83
N THR A 299 31.12 -62.45 -21.56
CA THR A 299 30.46 -63.52 -22.31
C THR A 299 30.01 -62.93 -23.63
N ARG A 300 30.78 -63.18 -24.69
CA ARG A 300 30.30 -63.06 -26.08
C ARG A 300 29.18 -64.08 -26.29
N LEU A 301 28.02 -63.58 -26.72
CA LEU A 301 27.13 -64.24 -27.66
C LEU A 301 27.09 -63.37 -28.92
#